data_AF-A0A7W1ABV6-F1
#
_entry.id   AF-A0A7W1ABV6-F1
#
_cell.length_a   1.000
_cell.length_b   1.000
_cell.length_c   1.000
_cell.angle_alpha   90.00
_cell.angle_beta   90.00
_cell.angle_gamma   90.00
#
_symmetry.space_group_name_H-M   'P 1'
#
loop_
_entity.id
_entity.type
_entity.pdbx_description
1 polymer ?
#
loop_
_entity_poly.entity_id
_entity_poly.type
_entity_poly.pdbx_seq_one_letter_code
_entity_poly.pdbx_strand_id
1 'polypeptide(L)'
;MPARKRTPADAGALAAGLLVDACRPHSEDSLRLEVVKNLALDLGHRLEILAGEDTSTDSFIEAALACADLATLAACNLPALPDGEKPLAAAATHLAAGTTRALISLVESETGTLDEAHAENTLKDARSAVWRADLAVRQLVS
;
A
#
# COMPACT_ATOMS: atom_id res chain seq x y z
N MET A 1 27.63 6.54 -5.67
CA MET A 1 26.84 5.63 -4.82
C MET A 1 26.20 4.60 -5.73
N PRO A 2 26.31 3.29 -5.46
CA PRO A 2 25.62 2.30 -6.27
C PRO A 2 24.10 2.50 -6.13
N ALA A 3 23.37 2.36 -7.24
CA ALA A 3 21.93 2.40 -7.23
C ALA A 3 21.41 1.21 -6.40
N ARG A 4 20.58 1.49 -5.39
CA ARG A 4 19.88 0.47 -4.62
C ARG A 4 19.04 -0.39 -5.57
N LYS A 5 19.05 -1.71 -5.40
CA LYS A 5 18.16 -2.62 -6.14
C LYS A 5 16.72 -2.32 -5.73
N ARG A 6 15.84 -2.13 -6.71
CA ARG A 6 14.42 -1.88 -6.42
C ARG A 6 13.76 -3.11 -5.80
N THR A 7 12.98 -2.90 -4.75
CA THR A 7 12.19 -3.91 -4.04
C THR A 7 10.70 -3.73 -4.35
N PRO A 8 9.84 -4.71 -4.05
CA PRO A 8 8.39 -4.52 -4.16
C PRO A 8 7.89 -3.36 -3.27
N ALA A 9 8.49 -3.12 -2.10
CA ALA A 9 8.11 -2.01 -1.22
C ALA A 9 8.33 -0.63 -1.87
N ASP A 10 9.30 -0.47 -2.79
CA ASP A 10 9.46 0.76 -3.58
C ASP A 10 8.22 1.06 -4.44
N ALA A 11 7.53 0.02 -4.94
CA ALA A 11 6.29 0.20 -5.70
C ALA A 11 5.14 0.66 -4.79
N GLY A 12 5.13 0.24 -3.52
CA GLY A 12 4.22 0.75 -2.51
C GLY A 12 4.47 2.24 -2.21
N ALA A 13 5.72 2.63 -2.02
CA ALA A 13 6.09 4.04 -1.84
C ALA A 13 5.69 4.91 -3.05
N LEU A 14 5.87 4.37 -4.27
CA LEU A 14 5.39 5.03 -5.49
C LEU A 14 3.86 5.20 -5.49
N ALA A 15 3.10 4.17 -5.08
CA ALA A 15 1.66 4.27 -4.97
C ALA A 15 1.23 5.37 -3.97
N ALA A 16 1.99 5.56 -2.89
CA ALA A 16 1.73 6.62 -1.93
C ALA A 16 1.93 8.00 -2.57
N GLY A 17 3.01 8.17 -3.35
CA GLY A 17 3.24 9.38 -4.12
C GLY A 17 2.09 9.72 -5.08
N LEU A 18 1.55 8.72 -5.78
CA LEU A 18 0.39 8.90 -6.66
C LEU A 18 -0.85 9.40 -5.91
N LEU A 19 -1.11 8.86 -4.70
CA LEU A 19 -2.24 9.32 -3.88
C LEU A 19 -2.02 10.73 -3.32
N VAL A 20 -0.79 11.06 -2.92
CA VAL A 20 -0.42 12.43 -2.51
C VAL A 20 -0.66 13.43 -3.64
N ASP A 21 -0.29 13.06 -4.86
CA ASP A 21 -0.50 13.88 -6.05
C ASP A 21 -1.99 14.05 -6.37
N ALA A 22 -2.79 12.98 -6.25
CA ALA A 22 -4.23 13.05 -6.42
C ALA A 22 -4.91 13.98 -5.40
N CYS A 23 -4.34 14.10 -4.19
CA CYS A 23 -4.84 15.00 -3.14
C CYS A 23 -4.29 16.43 -3.24
N ARG A 24 -3.67 16.84 -4.36
CA ARG A 24 -3.19 18.22 -4.53
C ARG A 24 -4.35 19.22 -4.43
N PRO A 25 -4.14 20.36 -3.76
CA PRO A 25 -5.20 21.35 -3.56
C PRO A 25 -5.64 21.95 -4.91
N HIS A 26 -6.94 21.85 -5.20
CA HIS A 26 -7.57 22.45 -6.37
C HIS A 26 -8.45 23.67 -6.01
N SER A 27 -8.81 23.82 -4.73
CA SER A 27 -9.41 24.99 -4.09
C SER A 27 -9.40 24.77 -2.57
N GLU A 28 -9.53 25.82 -1.77
CA GLU A 28 -9.44 25.76 -0.29
C GLU A 28 -10.25 24.61 0.33
N ASP A 29 -9.52 23.77 1.07
CA ASP A 29 -9.92 23.06 2.29
C ASP A 29 -11.04 22.03 2.23
N SER A 30 -10.81 20.93 1.52
CA SER A 30 -11.31 19.65 2.01
C SER A 30 -10.34 19.12 3.08
N LEU A 31 -10.60 19.43 4.36
CA LEU A 31 -9.88 18.86 5.53
C LEU A 31 -9.72 17.34 5.41
N ARG A 32 -10.70 16.66 4.79
CA ARG A 32 -10.63 15.23 4.49
C ARG A 32 -9.48 14.87 3.54
N LEU A 33 -9.31 15.59 2.44
CA LEU A 33 -8.23 15.30 1.47
C LEU A 33 -6.85 15.63 2.05
N GLU A 34 -6.75 16.62 2.93
CA GLU A 34 -5.52 16.90 3.65
C GLU A 34 -5.14 15.75 4.60
N VAL A 35 -6.11 15.20 5.35
CA VAL A 35 -5.88 14.01 6.17
C VAL A 35 -5.45 12.82 5.32
N VAL A 36 -6.11 12.58 4.19
CA VAL A 36 -5.75 11.49 3.27
C VAL A 36 -4.34 11.65 2.73
N LYS A 37 -3.96 12.87 2.33
CA LYS A 37 -2.60 13.20 1.87
C LYS A 37 -1.56 12.92 2.95
N ASN A 38 -1.81 13.35 4.18
CA ASN A 38 -0.86 13.15 5.29
C ASN A 38 -0.71 11.67 5.64
N LEU A 39 -1.82 10.91 5.69
CA LEU A 39 -1.77 9.46 5.87
C LEU A 39 -1.02 8.75 4.73
N ALA A 40 -1.20 9.20 3.49
CA ALA A 40 -0.46 8.68 2.35
C ALA A 40 1.04 8.95 2.47
N LEU A 41 1.44 10.14 2.93
CA LEU A 41 2.84 10.47 3.21
C LEU A 41 3.43 9.58 4.31
N ASP A 42 2.72 9.40 5.42
CA ASP A 42 3.17 8.56 6.53
C ASP A 42 3.38 7.10 6.09
N LEU A 43 2.41 6.55 5.35
CA LEU A 43 2.52 5.20 4.77
C LEU A 43 3.65 5.11 3.74
N GLY A 44 3.81 6.13 2.90
CA GLY A 44 4.89 6.21 1.91
C GLY A 44 6.27 6.18 2.57
N HIS A 45 6.48 7.00 3.60
CA HIS A 45 7.73 7.02 4.35
C HIS A 45 8.02 5.69 5.04
N ARG A 46 7.00 5.06 5.65
CA ARG A 46 7.14 3.71 6.20
C ARG A 46 7.56 2.70 5.13
N LEU A 47 7.00 2.77 3.93
CA LEU A 47 7.34 1.88 2.82
C LEU A 47 8.75 2.13 2.29
N GLU A 48 9.25 3.37 2.30
CA GLU A 48 10.66 3.68 1.98
C GLU A 48 11.63 3.07 3.00
N ILE A 49 11.28 3.13 4.29
CA ILE A 49 12.05 2.48 5.36
C ILE A 49 12.03 0.97 5.19
N LEU A 50 10.87 0.36 4.94
CA LEU A 50 10.76 -1.09 4.72
C LEU A 50 11.46 -1.54 3.44
N ALA A 51 11.43 -0.73 2.38
CA ALA A 51 12.24 -0.98 1.18
C ALA A 51 13.74 -0.95 1.53
N GLY A 52 14.09 -0.12 2.53
CA GLY A 52 15.32 0.03 3.32
C GLY A 52 15.90 -1.22 3.92
N GLU A 53 15.03 -2.06 4.47
CA GLU A 53 15.38 -3.17 5.35
C GLU A 53 15.79 -4.43 4.61
N ASP A 54 16.24 -5.40 5.40
CA ASP A 54 16.52 -6.75 4.94
C ASP A 54 15.23 -7.41 4.42
N THR A 55 15.39 -8.36 3.51
CA THR A 55 14.29 -9.13 2.90
C THR A 55 13.74 -10.18 3.86
N SER A 56 13.35 -9.77 5.06
CA SER A 56 12.77 -10.63 6.08
C SER A 56 11.28 -10.82 5.85
N THR A 57 10.75 -11.95 6.30
CA THR A 57 9.30 -12.22 6.24
C THR A 57 8.50 -11.16 7.01
N ASP A 58 9.02 -10.66 8.13
CA ASP A 58 8.39 -9.60 8.93
C ASP A 58 8.32 -8.26 8.17
N SER A 59 9.43 -7.84 7.55
CA SER A 59 9.46 -6.62 6.72
C SER A 59 8.52 -6.75 5.52
N PHE A 60 8.40 -7.95 4.92
CA PHE A 60 7.47 -8.20 3.83
C PHE A 60 6.01 -8.13 4.26
N ILE A 61 5.65 -8.73 5.40
CA ILE A 61 4.26 -8.68 5.88
C ILE A 61 3.89 -7.25 6.28
N GLU A 62 4.78 -6.51 6.93
CA GLU A 62 4.55 -5.10 7.27
C GLU A 62 4.35 -4.24 6.01
N ALA A 63 5.18 -4.43 4.99
CA ALA A 63 5.04 -3.71 3.73
C ALA A 63 3.73 -4.08 3.02
N ALA A 64 3.31 -5.34 3.07
CA ALA A 64 2.07 -5.80 2.46
C ALA A 64 0.83 -5.18 3.15
N LEU A 65 0.85 -5.12 4.48
CA LEU A 65 -0.19 -4.47 5.30
C LEU A 65 -0.28 -2.98 4.97
N ALA A 66 0.85 -2.27 4.94
CA ALA A 66 0.89 -0.84 4.60
C ALA A 66 0.38 -0.58 3.17
N CYS A 67 0.74 -1.43 2.20
CA CYS A 67 0.21 -1.34 0.84
C CYS A 67 -1.31 -1.61 0.79
N ALA A 68 -1.82 -2.55 1.59
CA ALA A 68 -3.25 -2.83 1.63
C ALA A 68 -4.05 -1.66 2.25
N ASP A 69 -3.50 -1.03 3.29
CA ASP A 69 -4.05 0.19 3.89
C ASP A 69 -4.06 1.34 2.89
N LEU A 70 -2.97 1.51 2.14
CA LEU A 70 -2.88 2.54 1.11
C LEU A 70 -3.89 2.30 -0.03
N ALA A 71 -4.05 1.06 -0.49
CA ALA A 71 -5.05 0.71 -1.50
C ALA A 71 -6.47 1.08 -1.02
N THR A 72 -6.78 0.74 0.24
CA THR A 72 -8.05 1.04 0.90
C THR A 72 -8.26 2.54 1.03
N LEU A 73 -7.23 3.26 1.49
CA LEU A 73 -7.26 4.72 1.65
C LEU A 73 -7.54 5.42 0.32
N ALA A 74 -6.87 5.02 -0.76
CA ALA A 74 -7.11 5.57 -2.09
C ALA A 74 -8.54 5.28 -2.59
N ALA A 75 -8.99 4.03 -2.51
CA ALA A 75 -10.29 3.61 -3.02
C ALA A 75 -11.45 4.30 -2.29
N CYS A 76 -11.42 4.33 -0.95
CA CYS A 76 -12.46 4.93 -0.13
C CYS A 76 -12.57 6.45 -0.28
N ASN A 77 -11.52 7.12 -0.77
CA ASN A 77 -11.51 8.57 -0.94
C ASN A 77 -11.66 9.02 -2.40
N LEU A 78 -11.73 8.09 -3.35
CA LEU A 78 -11.94 8.39 -4.76
C LEU A 78 -13.20 9.24 -5.05
N PRO A 79 -14.35 9.05 -4.39
CA PRO A 79 -15.53 9.91 -4.61
C PRO A 79 -15.35 11.36 -4.17
N ALA A 80 -14.40 11.63 -3.28
CA ALA A 80 -14.12 12.98 -2.77
C ALA A 80 -13.12 13.74 -3.65
N LEU A 81 -12.54 13.08 -4.65
CA LEU A 81 -11.55 13.68 -5.56
C LEU A 81 -12.23 14.36 -6.76
N PRO A 82 -11.64 15.45 -7.28
CA PRO A 82 -12.01 16.01 -8.57
C PRO A 82 -11.89 14.96 -9.69
N ASP A 83 -12.72 15.05 -10.73
CA ASP A 83 -12.71 14.08 -11.83
C ASP A 83 -11.35 13.94 -12.52
N GLY A 84 -10.55 15.00 -12.58
CA GLY A 84 -9.18 14.98 -13.12
C GLY A 84 -8.20 14.15 -12.30
N GLU A 85 -8.44 13.99 -11.00
CA GLU A 85 -7.54 13.33 -10.04
C GLU A 85 -7.94 11.89 -9.71
N LYS A 86 -9.19 11.51 -10.00
CA LYS A 86 -9.69 10.13 -9.83
C LYS A 86 -8.80 9.07 -10.51
N PRO A 87 -8.25 9.28 -11.74
CA PRO A 87 -7.36 8.31 -12.36
C PRO A 87 -6.07 8.06 -11.56
N LEU A 88 -5.51 9.09 -10.92
CA LEU A 88 -4.30 8.93 -10.09
C LEU A 88 -4.59 8.12 -8.82
N ALA A 89 -5.72 8.38 -8.16
CA ALA A 89 -6.13 7.57 -7.01
C ALA A 89 -6.46 6.12 -7.40
N ALA A 90 -7.11 5.89 -8.55
CA ALA A 90 -7.33 4.54 -9.05
C ALA A 90 -6.01 3.82 -9.37
N ALA A 91 -5.05 4.52 -9.96
CA ALA A 91 -3.71 3.99 -10.21
C ALA A 91 -2.98 3.65 -8.90
N ALA A 92 -3.07 4.52 -7.89
CA ALA A 92 -2.55 4.26 -6.55
C ALA A 92 -3.16 3.00 -5.93
N THR A 93 -4.50 2.85 -5.99
CA THR A 93 -5.19 1.65 -5.52
C THR A 93 -4.69 0.39 -6.21
N HIS A 94 -4.62 0.38 -7.55
CA HIS A 94 -4.18 -0.80 -8.31
C HIS A 94 -2.71 -1.14 -8.04
N LEU A 95 -1.83 -0.14 -7.99
CA LEU A 95 -0.41 -0.34 -7.74
C LEU A 95 -0.16 -0.88 -6.31
N ALA A 96 -0.81 -0.27 -5.32
CA ALA A 96 -0.70 -0.72 -3.93
C ALA A 96 -1.27 -2.14 -3.76
N ALA A 97 -2.44 -2.43 -4.33
CA ALA A 97 -3.03 -3.77 -4.28
C ALA A 97 -2.17 -4.84 -4.99
N GLY A 98 -1.62 -4.51 -6.16
CA GLY A 98 -0.69 -5.39 -6.87
C GLY A 98 0.58 -5.66 -6.06
N THR A 99 1.10 -4.62 -5.39
CA THR A 99 2.27 -4.72 -4.51
C THR A 99 1.98 -5.59 -3.29
N THR A 100 0.82 -5.43 -2.65
CA THR A 100 0.37 -6.32 -1.56
C THR A 100 0.42 -7.78 -2.00
N ARG A 101 -0.17 -8.13 -3.15
CA ARG A 101 -0.16 -9.53 -3.63
C ARG A 101 1.26 -10.04 -3.88
N ALA A 102 2.12 -9.23 -4.49
CA ALA A 102 3.50 -9.61 -4.75
C ALA A 102 4.29 -9.87 -3.45
N LEU A 103 4.13 -9.01 -2.44
CA LEU A 103 4.76 -9.18 -1.13
C LEU A 103 4.24 -10.42 -0.40
N ILE A 104 2.92 -10.67 -0.45
CA ILE A 104 2.35 -11.87 0.19
C ILE A 104 2.85 -13.16 -0.46
N SER A 105 3.05 -13.20 -1.78
CA SER A 105 3.67 -14.37 -2.41
C SER A 105 5.10 -14.64 -1.89
N LEU A 106 5.84 -13.60 -1.52
CA LEU A 106 7.15 -13.76 -0.88
C LEU A 106 7.02 -14.29 0.56
N VAL A 107 6.10 -13.72 1.34
CA VAL A 107 5.77 -14.20 2.70
C VAL A 107 5.39 -15.68 2.70
N GLU A 108 4.48 -16.09 1.83
CA GLU A 108 4.04 -17.48 1.70
C GLU A 108 5.20 -18.42 1.35
N SER A 109 6.20 -17.95 0.58
CA SER A 109 7.37 -18.76 0.24
C SER A 109 8.34 -18.98 1.41
N GLU A 110 8.32 -18.10 2.42
CA GLU A 110 9.24 -18.13 3.57
C GLU A 110 8.59 -18.65 4.86
N THR A 111 7.25 -18.67 4.95
CA THR A 111 6.50 -19.08 6.15
C THR A 111 6.83 -20.48 6.66
N GLY A 112 7.27 -21.41 5.79
CA GLY A 112 7.71 -22.75 6.19
C GLY A 112 9.00 -22.79 7.02
N THR A 113 9.69 -21.65 7.19
CA THR A 113 10.90 -21.52 8.00
C THR A 113 10.65 -20.94 9.39
N LEU A 114 9.41 -20.51 9.67
CA LEU A 114 9.02 -19.89 10.93
C LEU A 114 8.54 -20.94 11.94
N ASP A 115 8.55 -20.57 13.21
CA ASP A 115 7.82 -21.31 14.26
C ASP A 115 6.32 -21.35 13.96
N GLU A 116 5.63 -22.40 14.39
CA GLU A 116 4.22 -22.67 14.09
C GLU A 116 3.29 -21.50 14.48
N ALA A 117 3.45 -20.94 15.68
CA ALA A 117 2.59 -19.86 16.15
C ALA A 117 2.86 -18.55 15.40
N HIS A 118 4.11 -18.32 15.02
CA HIS A 118 4.50 -17.15 14.25
C HIS A 118 4.01 -17.26 12.79
N ALA A 119 4.18 -18.44 12.17
CA ALA A 119 3.66 -18.73 10.84
C ALA A 119 2.15 -18.53 10.75
N GLU A 120 1.38 -19.01 11.73
CA GLU A 120 -0.07 -18.85 11.76
C GLU A 120 -0.50 -17.38 11.79
N ASN A 121 0.12 -16.58 12.66
CA ASN A 121 -0.17 -15.14 12.76
C ASN A 121 0.19 -14.41 11.47
N THR A 122 1.37 -14.66 10.91
CA THR A 122 1.81 -14.08 9.64
C THR A 122 0.87 -14.42 8.49
N LEU A 123 0.40 -15.67 8.39
CA LEU A 123 -0.57 -16.08 7.39
C LEU A 123 -1.96 -15.46 7.59
N LYS A 124 -2.36 -15.19 8.84
CA LYS A 124 -3.61 -14.46 9.12
C LYS A 124 -3.52 -13.02 8.64
N ASP A 125 -2.41 -12.34 8.92
CA ASP A 125 -2.18 -10.97 8.47
C ASP A 125 -2.07 -10.89 6.95
N ALA A 126 -1.41 -11.88 6.32
CA ALA A 126 -1.30 -12.00 4.88
C ALA A 126 -2.68 -12.07 4.22
N ARG A 127 -3.54 -12.97 4.72
CA ARG A 127 -4.92 -13.11 4.24
C ARG A 127 -5.74 -11.83 4.43
N SER A 128 -5.57 -11.15 5.57
CA SER A 128 -6.20 -9.86 5.84
C SER A 128 -5.76 -8.77 4.85
N ALA A 129 -4.46 -8.68 4.55
CA ALA A 129 -3.91 -7.73 3.60
C ALA A 129 -4.47 -7.97 2.18
N VAL A 130 -4.45 -9.23 1.71
CA VAL A 130 -4.99 -9.60 0.40
C VAL A 130 -6.47 -9.26 0.30
N TRP A 131 -7.26 -9.62 1.31
CA TRP A 131 -8.69 -9.33 1.30
C TRP A 131 -8.99 -7.83 1.21
N ARG A 132 -8.27 -6.99 1.98
CA ARG A 132 -8.41 -5.52 1.91
C ARG A 132 -8.02 -4.96 0.55
N ALA A 133 -6.89 -5.39 0.02
CA ALA A 133 -6.41 -4.98 -1.31
C ALA A 133 -7.41 -5.35 -2.42
N ASP A 134 -7.94 -6.57 -2.38
CA ASP A 134 -8.94 -7.04 -3.34
C ASP A 134 -10.26 -6.26 -3.22
N LEU A 135 -10.71 -5.99 -2.00
CA LEU A 135 -11.90 -5.18 -1.76
C LEU A 135 -11.72 -3.75 -2.29
N ALA A 136 -10.58 -3.12 -2.04
CA ALA A 136 -10.28 -1.78 -2.53
C ALA A 136 -10.34 -1.69 -4.06
N VAL A 137 -9.78 -2.68 -4.77
CA VAL A 137 -9.87 -2.75 -6.24
C VAL A 137 -11.31 -2.91 -6.71
N ARG A 138 -12.12 -3.73 -6.05
CA ARG A 138 -13.54 -3.92 -6.39
C ARG A 138 -14.38 -2.67 -6.18
N GLN A 139 -13.99 -1.78 -5.25
CA GLN A 139 -14.68 -0.51 -5.03
C GLN A 139 -14.48 0.49 -6.17
N LEU A 140 -13.46 0.32 -7.03
CA LEU A 140 -13.23 1.23 -8.17
C LEU A 140 -14.23 1.04 -9.31
N VAL A 141 -14.87 -0.14 -9.38
CA VAL A 141 -15.83 -0.53 -10.44
C VAL A 141 -17.28 -0.51 -9.96
N SER A 142 -17.52 -0.08 -8.72
CA SER A 142 -18.85 0.12 -8.14
C SER A 142 -19.33 1.55 -8.30
#